data_AF-A0A956J571-F1
#
_entry.id   AF-A0A956J571-F1
#
_cell.length_a   1.000
_cell.length_b   1.000
_cell.length_c   1.000
_cell.angle_alpha   90.00
_cell.angle_beta   90.00
_cell.angle_gamma   90.00
#
_symmetry.space_group_name_H-M   'P 1'
#
loop_
_entity.id
_entity.type
_entity.pdbx_description
1 polymer ?
#
loop_
_entity_poly.entity_id
_entity_poly.type
_entity_poly.pdbx_seq_one_letter_code
_entity_poly.pdbx_strand_id
1 'polypeptide(L)'
;MKGFTILTFVAPTVLGLGIAAAVAIPQLRDSLLHKASGPAPEVAEQAADPDKQKNDALDHLLKCSNFVDNALNTSEQRYHSWVKDKKKGPTGREHTIVGMATWDDSVLKMCNQQFDANKNLQQFGDLAKLSEDYRVAINDLIPKVDEAAKYYNKEMYKADKFEKGKKMHPDLEKAFQVFVKASDALSPEIEKYVTERSVKNLAAIEKDEGHSLHYWHRKSMLEAKSVQRLVNAEKVDYDKLEAALKSYGASVDELEKAQKTAKEVPLMWAGYKNHPRAYYDAVAFFVKRHKNNIKFTRDEQMRLNHGIGDDVPGSSDNVVKEYNGMIDGSNAVNYDGSTPT
;
A
#
# COMPACT_ATOMS: atom_id res chain seq x y z
N MET A 1 -12.22 -13.59 2.68
CA MET A 1 -10.88 -13.12 3.07
C MET A 1 -10.80 -11.64 2.79
N LYS A 2 -10.46 -10.83 3.79
CA LYS A 2 -10.23 -9.40 3.62
C LYS A 2 -8.82 -9.26 3.03
N GLY A 3 -8.72 -9.20 1.69
CA GLY A 3 -7.47 -8.82 1.03
C GLY A 3 -7.21 -7.35 1.35
N PHE A 4 -6.39 -7.09 2.37
CA PHE A 4 -6.03 -5.74 2.78
C PHE A 4 -4.80 -5.33 1.97
N THR A 5 -5.00 -4.55 0.92
CA THR A 5 -3.89 -3.82 0.30
C THR A 5 -3.55 -2.65 1.20
N ILE A 6 -2.43 -2.72 1.93
CA ILE A 6 -1.88 -1.59 2.67
C ILE A 6 -1.29 -0.60 1.65
N LEU A 7 -2.12 0.23 1.03
CA LEU A 7 -1.58 1.36 0.27
C LEU A 7 -1.10 2.43 1.25
N THR A 8 0.15 2.31 1.68
CA THR A 8 0.83 3.36 2.41
C THR A 8 1.47 4.34 1.45
N PHE A 9 1.17 5.60 1.67
CA PHE A 9 1.84 6.74 1.09
C PHE A 9 3.34 6.74 1.45
N VAL A 10 4.23 6.51 0.48
CA VAL A 10 5.68 6.71 0.64
C VAL A 10 5.95 8.17 0.28
N ALA A 11 6.30 8.99 1.27
CA ALA A 11 6.72 10.37 1.01
C ALA A 11 8.15 10.38 0.46
N PRO A 12 8.46 11.18 -0.59
CA PRO A 12 9.84 11.36 -1.02
C PRO A 12 10.61 12.08 0.09
N THR A 13 11.76 11.50 0.46
CA THR A 13 12.69 12.05 1.44
C THR A 13 13.31 13.33 0.89
N VAL A 14 12.89 14.49 1.38
CA VAL A 14 13.48 15.79 1.01
C VAL A 14 14.85 15.91 1.65
N LEU A 15 15.91 15.83 0.84
CA LEU A 15 17.23 16.34 1.20
C LEU A 15 17.14 17.87 1.23
N GLY A 16 17.11 18.46 2.42
CA GLY A 16 17.22 19.90 2.59
C GLY A 16 18.62 20.39 2.20
N LEU A 17 18.76 20.94 1.00
CA LEU A 17 19.88 21.82 0.65
C LEU A 17 19.43 23.27 0.81
N GLY A 18 19.82 23.86 1.94
CA GLY A 18 19.69 25.30 2.15
C GLY A 18 20.59 26.05 1.16
N ILE A 19 20.00 26.89 0.32
CA ILE A 19 20.73 27.88 -0.47
C ILE A 19 20.36 29.25 0.10
N ALA A 20 21.30 29.81 0.86
CA ALA A 20 21.32 31.23 1.16
C ALA A 20 21.64 32.01 -0.12
N ALA A 21 20.79 32.99 -0.44
CA ALA A 21 21.04 33.94 -1.51
C ALA A 21 22.23 34.86 -1.17
N ALA A 22 23.19 34.98 -2.08
CA ALA A 22 24.11 36.11 -2.11
C ALA A 22 24.42 36.50 -3.57
N VAL A 23 24.47 37.81 -3.74
CA VAL A 23 24.45 38.61 -4.97
C VAL A 23 25.75 38.49 -5.79
N ALA A 24 25.63 38.65 -7.11
CA ALA A 24 26.68 38.51 -8.12
C ALA A 24 27.79 39.58 -8.09
N ILE A 25 29.05 39.18 -8.40
CA ILE A 25 30.07 39.96 -9.14
C ILE A 25 30.97 38.98 -9.95
N PRO A 26 31.29 39.23 -11.24
CA PRO A 26 32.13 38.36 -12.07
C PRO A 26 33.62 38.73 -12.01
N GLN A 27 34.46 37.80 -12.47
CA GLN A 27 35.91 37.87 -12.75
C GLN A 27 36.86 37.27 -11.68
N LEU A 28 37.43 36.11 -12.00
CA LEU A 28 38.84 35.97 -12.38
C LEU A 28 39.17 34.48 -12.60
N ARG A 29 39.34 34.11 -13.87
CA ARG A 29 40.14 32.97 -14.30
C ARG A 29 41.59 33.39 -14.13
N ASP A 30 42.30 32.78 -13.19
CA ASP A 30 43.74 32.50 -13.24
C ASP A 30 44.18 32.06 -11.84
N SER A 31 44.28 30.74 -11.67
CA SER A 31 45.22 30.06 -10.75
C SER A 31 44.89 28.56 -10.72
N LEU A 32 44.99 27.92 -11.88
CA LEU A 32 45.37 26.52 -11.92
C LEU A 32 46.87 26.48 -12.17
N LEU A 33 47.55 25.53 -11.51
CA LEU A 33 48.98 25.24 -11.54
C LEU A 33 49.80 26.01 -10.50
N HIS A 34 49.88 25.46 -9.27
CA HIS A 34 51.06 24.73 -8.80
C HIS A 34 50.83 24.13 -7.40
N LYS A 35 51.28 22.87 -7.26
CA LYS A 35 51.59 22.13 -6.02
C LYS A 35 50.49 21.25 -5.41
N ALA A 36 50.41 20.03 -5.95
CA ALA A 36 49.89 18.84 -5.26
C ALA A 36 50.98 18.24 -4.36
N SER A 37 50.66 17.95 -3.10
CA SER A 37 51.05 16.75 -2.32
C SER A 37 50.82 16.98 -0.82
N GLY A 38 49.56 16.87 -0.40
CA GLY A 38 49.15 16.56 0.97
C GLY A 38 48.15 15.41 0.91
N PRO A 39 48.09 14.51 1.90
CA PRO A 39 47.15 13.40 1.86
C PRO A 39 45.72 13.96 1.75
N ALA A 40 44.96 13.43 0.80
CA ALA A 40 43.56 13.75 0.63
C ALA A 40 42.84 13.55 1.98
N PRO A 41 41.96 14.47 2.41
CA PRO A 41 41.09 14.18 3.52
C PRO A 41 40.28 12.94 3.14
N GLU A 42 40.51 11.87 3.90
CA GLU A 42 39.68 10.69 3.91
C GLU A 42 38.23 11.16 3.94
N VAL A 43 37.48 10.84 2.88
CA VAL A 43 36.05 11.09 2.81
C VAL A 43 35.46 10.23 3.93
N ALA A 44 35.31 10.84 5.11
CA ALA A 44 34.55 10.26 6.19
C ALA A 44 33.18 9.97 5.60
N GLU A 45 32.90 8.69 5.40
CA GLU A 45 31.59 8.16 5.09
C GLU A 45 30.64 8.78 6.11
N GLN A 46 29.88 9.79 5.68
CA GLN A 46 28.87 10.43 6.50
C GLN A 46 27.95 9.30 6.94
N ALA A 47 28.02 8.93 8.22
CA ALA A 47 27.12 7.97 8.81
C ALA A 47 25.70 8.39 8.41
N ALA A 48 25.05 7.58 7.57
CA ALA A 48 23.74 7.95 7.05
C ALA A 48 22.79 8.17 8.24
N ASP A 49 21.99 9.23 8.18
CA ASP A 49 21.03 9.61 9.20
C ASP A 49 20.24 8.37 9.70
N PRO A 50 20.31 8.02 11.00
CA PRO A 50 19.62 6.87 11.57
C PRO A 50 18.12 6.85 11.25
N ASP A 51 17.46 8.02 11.17
CA ASP A 51 16.04 8.11 10.82
C ASP A 51 15.81 7.80 9.33
N LYS A 52 16.70 8.25 8.44
CA LYS A 52 16.65 7.88 7.02
C LYS A 52 16.83 6.38 6.82
N GLN A 53 17.81 5.79 7.48
CA GLN A 53 18.08 4.35 7.38
C GLN A 53 16.91 3.49 7.88
N LYS A 54 16.27 3.94 8.96
CA LYS A 54 15.06 3.31 9.51
C LYS A 54 13.87 3.45 8.54
N ASN A 55 13.73 4.59 7.87
CA ASN A 55 12.68 4.80 6.88
C ASN A 55 12.88 3.95 5.61
N ASP A 56 14.11 3.86 5.10
CA ASP A 56 14.46 3.03 3.95
C ASP A 56 14.11 1.54 4.23
N ALA A 57 14.39 1.07 5.46
CA ALA A 57 14.03 -0.26 5.93
C ALA A 57 12.52 -0.55 5.89
N LEU A 58 11.70 0.41 6.34
CA LEU A 58 10.23 0.30 6.28
C LEU A 58 9.71 0.31 4.83
N ASP A 59 10.28 1.16 3.97
CA ASP A 59 9.83 1.29 2.59
C ASP A 59 10.10 0.03 1.77
N HIS A 60 11.23 -0.63 2.03
CA HIS A 60 11.52 -1.92 1.42
C HIS A 60 10.56 -3.03 1.87
N LEU A 61 10.27 -3.08 3.18
CA LEU A 61 9.29 -4.02 3.73
C LEU A 61 7.90 -3.79 3.12
N LEU A 62 7.46 -2.53 3.04
CA LEU A 62 6.19 -2.14 2.44
C LEU A 62 6.07 -2.52 0.97
N LYS A 63 7.09 -2.22 0.17
CA LYS A 63 7.09 -2.55 -1.26
C LYS A 63 6.95 -4.06 -1.47
N CYS A 64 7.70 -4.85 -0.69
CA CYS A 64 7.61 -6.29 -0.75
C CYS A 64 6.22 -6.79 -0.32
N SER A 65 5.77 -6.42 0.89
CA SER A 65 4.52 -6.93 1.46
C SER A 65 3.30 -6.55 0.62
N ASN A 66 3.21 -5.30 0.14
CA ASN A 66 2.07 -4.84 -0.64
C ASN A 66 1.92 -5.60 -1.97
N PHE A 67 3.04 -5.81 -2.66
CA PHE A 67 3.02 -6.54 -3.92
C PHE A 67 2.69 -8.02 -3.68
N VAL A 68 3.41 -8.66 -2.77
CA VAL A 68 3.30 -10.09 -2.51
C VAL A 68 1.92 -10.44 -1.92
N ASP A 69 1.41 -9.64 -0.99
CA ASP A 69 0.09 -9.86 -0.39
C ASP A 69 -1.03 -9.76 -1.42
N ASN A 70 -1.02 -8.73 -2.27
CA ASN A 70 -2.05 -8.59 -3.30
C ASN A 70 -2.05 -9.77 -4.26
N ALA A 71 -0.87 -10.18 -4.74
CA ALA A 71 -0.75 -11.25 -5.71
C ALA A 71 -1.06 -12.64 -5.10
N LEU A 72 -0.63 -12.92 -3.87
CA LEU A 72 -0.91 -14.19 -3.19
C LEU A 72 -2.37 -14.30 -2.77
N ASN A 73 -2.96 -13.23 -2.23
CA ASN A 73 -4.40 -13.22 -1.93
C ASN A 73 -5.24 -13.41 -3.19
N THR A 74 -4.88 -12.78 -4.31
CA THR A 74 -5.55 -12.99 -5.60
C THR A 74 -5.43 -14.45 -6.05
N SER A 75 -4.25 -15.05 -5.87
CA SER A 75 -4.00 -16.46 -6.23
C SER A 75 -4.82 -17.41 -5.37
N GLU A 76 -4.87 -17.19 -4.05
CA GLU A 76 -5.71 -17.95 -3.12
C GLU A 76 -7.19 -17.86 -3.51
N GLN A 77 -7.69 -16.64 -3.75
CA GLN A 77 -9.09 -16.40 -4.12
C GLN A 77 -9.46 -17.11 -5.43
N ARG A 78 -8.59 -17.04 -6.45
CA ARG A 78 -8.80 -17.74 -7.72
C ARG A 78 -8.83 -19.24 -7.53
N TYR A 79 -7.91 -19.80 -6.74
CA TYR A 79 -7.89 -21.23 -6.45
C TYR A 79 -9.16 -21.69 -5.74
N HIS A 80 -9.60 -20.97 -4.70
CA HIS A 80 -10.83 -21.31 -3.97
C HIS A 80 -12.14 -20.92 -4.67
N SER A 81 -12.05 -20.16 -5.78
CA SER A 81 -13.23 -19.91 -6.62
C SER A 81 -13.80 -21.21 -7.20
N TRP A 82 -12.98 -22.26 -7.37
CA TRP A 82 -13.41 -23.55 -7.91
C TRP A 82 -13.06 -24.74 -6.98
N VAL A 83 -12.01 -24.63 -6.15
CA VAL A 83 -11.74 -25.60 -5.06
C VAL A 83 -12.56 -25.21 -3.82
N LYS A 84 -13.78 -25.75 -3.73
CA LYS A 84 -14.76 -25.35 -2.70
C LYS A 84 -14.48 -25.89 -1.30
N ASP A 85 -13.94 -27.09 -1.19
CA ASP A 85 -13.61 -27.72 0.10
C ASP A 85 -12.11 -27.61 0.33
N LYS A 86 -11.69 -26.61 1.13
CA LYS A 86 -10.29 -26.35 1.52
C LYS A 86 -9.60 -27.54 2.18
N LYS A 87 -10.34 -28.51 2.72
CA LYS A 87 -9.75 -29.69 3.36
C LYS A 87 -9.58 -30.84 2.38
N LYS A 88 -10.53 -31.03 1.47
CA LYS A 88 -10.53 -32.16 0.52
C LYS A 88 -9.80 -31.86 -0.78
N GLY A 89 -9.79 -30.60 -1.20
CA GLY A 89 -9.18 -30.18 -2.45
C GLY A 89 -9.99 -30.52 -3.70
N PRO A 90 -9.32 -30.49 -4.88
CA PRO A 90 -9.94 -30.80 -6.16
C PRO A 90 -10.53 -32.21 -6.19
N THR A 91 -11.77 -32.34 -6.64
CA THR A 91 -12.48 -33.62 -6.76
C THR A 91 -12.23 -34.28 -8.12
N GLY A 92 -11.91 -33.49 -9.15
CA GLY A 92 -11.82 -33.91 -10.55
C GLY A 92 -13.15 -33.86 -11.29
N ARG A 93 -14.16 -33.23 -10.70
CA ARG A 93 -15.51 -33.03 -11.27
C ARG A 93 -15.82 -31.56 -11.54
N GLU A 94 -14.83 -30.68 -11.38
CA GLU A 94 -14.99 -29.25 -11.57
C GLU A 94 -15.14 -28.90 -13.05
N HIS A 95 -16.16 -28.10 -13.38
CA HIS A 95 -16.47 -27.72 -14.76
C HIS A 95 -15.75 -26.45 -15.22
N THR A 96 -15.44 -25.55 -14.28
CA THR A 96 -14.74 -24.29 -14.57
C THR A 96 -13.50 -24.24 -13.69
N ILE A 97 -12.33 -24.36 -14.31
CA ILE A 97 -11.04 -24.23 -13.64
C ILE A 97 -10.52 -22.85 -14.00
N VAL A 98 -10.44 -21.98 -12.98
CA VAL A 98 -9.81 -20.67 -13.14
C VAL A 98 -8.33 -20.82 -12.81
N GLY A 99 -7.49 -20.50 -13.78
CA GLY A 99 -6.05 -20.49 -13.62
C GLY A 99 -5.57 -19.56 -12.51
N MET A 100 -4.43 -19.88 -11.92
CA MET A 100 -3.79 -19.07 -10.88
C MET A 100 -2.80 -18.09 -11.53
N ALA A 101 -2.47 -17.00 -10.85
CA ALA A 101 -1.43 -16.09 -11.34
C ALA A 101 -0.09 -16.83 -11.38
N THR A 102 0.64 -16.69 -12.49
CA THR A 102 2.02 -17.17 -12.60
C THR A 102 2.96 -16.18 -11.91
N TRP A 103 4.00 -16.70 -11.27
CA TRP A 103 4.96 -15.89 -10.54
C TRP A 103 6.29 -15.85 -11.28
N ASP A 104 6.88 -14.67 -11.33
CA ASP A 104 8.28 -14.52 -11.72
C ASP A 104 9.13 -14.56 -10.45
N ASP A 105 10.15 -15.42 -10.43
CA ASP A 105 11.07 -15.59 -9.29
C ASP A 105 11.79 -14.28 -8.91
N SER A 106 11.86 -13.29 -9.82
CA SER A 106 12.45 -11.98 -9.58
C SER A 106 11.80 -11.23 -8.42
N VAL A 107 10.49 -11.39 -8.19
CA VAL A 107 9.78 -10.72 -7.08
C VAL A 107 10.25 -11.26 -5.74
N LEU A 108 10.26 -12.59 -5.59
CA LEU A 108 10.72 -13.23 -4.37
C LEU A 108 12.21 -12.93 -4.12
N LYS A 109 13.01 -12.93 -5.20
CA LYS A 109 14.42 -12.55 -5.14
C LYS A 109 14.59 -11.11 -4.66
N MET A 110 13.82 -10.17 -5.21
CA MET A 110 13.85 -8.77 -4.78
C MET A 110 13.49 -8.66 -3.29
N CYS A 111 12.38 -9.27 -2.85
CA CYS A 111 11.99 -9.29 -1.44
C CYS A 111 13.11 -9.82 -0.54
N ASN A 112 13.67 -11.00 -0.86
CA ASN A 112 14.74 -11.60 -0.06
C ASN A 112 16.00 -10.74 -0.03
N GLN A 113 16.41 -10.17 -1.17
CA GLN A 113 17.54 -9.23 -1.21
C GLN A 113 17.33 -8.03 -0.30
N GLN A 114 16.11 -7.50 -0.25
CA GLN A 114 15.78 -6.39 0.64
C GLN A 114 15.83 -6.81 2.11
N PHE A 115 15.30 -7.99 2.47
CA PHE A 115 15.41 -8.51 3.83
C PHE A 115 16.87 -8.71 4.25
N ASP A 116 17.70 -9.31 3.38
CA ASP A 116 19.12 -9.58 3.65
C ASP A 116 19.94 -8.28 3.79
N ALA A 117 19.60 -7.26 2.99
CA ALA A 117 20.27 -5.95 3.04
C ALA A 117 19.81 -5.10 4.24
N ASN A 118 18.65 -5.39 4.83
CA ASN A 118 18.03 -4.56 5.85
C ASN A 118 18.57 -4.83 7.26
N LYS A 119 19.81 -4.39 7.51
CA LYS A 119 20.47 -4.47 8.82
C LYS A 119 19.72 -3.71 9.93
N ASN A 120 18.89 -2.74 9.56
CA ASN A 120 18.17 -1.87 10.49
C ASN A 120 16.81 -2.41 10.90
N LEU A 121 16.34 -3.50 10.28
CA LEU A 121 15.07 -4.13 10.65
C LEU A 121 15.04 -4.55 12.12
N GLN A 122 16.19 -4.95 12.68
CA GLN A 122 16.32 -5.34 14.10
C GLN A 122 16.00 -4.19 15.08
N GLN A 123 16.05 -2.93 14.63
CA GLN A 123 15.72 -1.77 15.44
C GLN A 123 14.21 -1.62 15.69
N PHE A 124 13.38 -2.43 15.04
CA PHE A 124 11.92 -2.38 15.16
C PHE A 124 11.32 -3.42 16.10
N GLY A 125 12.14 -4.11 16.90
CA GLY A 125 11.69 -5.06 17.91
C GLY A 125 10.80 -6.16 17.30
N ASP A 126 9.55 -6.25 17.75
CA ASP A 126 8.59 -7.27 17.31
C ASP A 126 8.36 -7.28 15.78
N LEU A 127 8.43 -6.12 15.12
CA LEU A 127 8.30 -6.05 13.66
C LEU A 127 9.38 -6.87 12.97
N ALA A 128 10.60 -6.91 13.50
CA ALA A 128 11.71 -7.66 12.91
C ALA A 128 11.40 -9.16 12.87
N LYS A 129 10.85 -9.67 13.97
CA LYS A 129 10.45 -11.08 14.07
C LYS A 129 9.27 -11.39 13.15
N LEU A 130 8.23 -10.56 13.17
CA LEU A 130 7.06 -10.73 12.29
C LEU A 130 7.44 -10.68 10.81
N SER A 131 8.39 -9.80 10.47
CA SER A 131 8.95 -9.68 9.13
C SER A 131 9.67 -10.96 8.69
N GLU A 132 10.42 -11.60 9.60
CA GLU A 132 11.08 -12.87 9.34
C GLU A 132 10.09 -14.03 9.21
N ASP A 133 9.09 -14.11 10.10
CA ASP A 133 8.01 -15.10 10.02
C ASP A 133 7.26 -14.99 8.67
N TYR A 134 7.00 -13.75 8.23
CA TYR A 134 6.43 -13.46 6.92
C TYR A 134 7.36 -13.88 5.78
N ARG A 135 8.65 -13.55 5.85
CA ARG A 135 9.67 -13.94 4.86
C ARG A 135 9.73 -15.47 4.71
N VAL A 136 9.68 -16.22 5.81
CA VAL A 136 9.62 -17.68 5.79
C VAL A 136 8.36 -18.17 5.10
N ALA A 137 7.19 -17.58 5.42
CA ALA A 137 5.92 -17.98 4.83
C ALA A 137 5.86 -17.75 3.31
N ILE A 138 6.34 -16.60 2.82
CA ILE A 138 6.33 -16.31 1.37
C ILE A 138 7.34 -17.19 0.60
N ASN A 139 8.48 -17.52 1.21
CA ASN A 139 9.47 -18.44 0.62
C ASN A 139 8.94 -19.88 0.52
N ASP A 140 8.05 -20.30 1.41
CA ASP A 140 7.40 -21.61 1.33
C ASP A 140 6.23 -21.63 0.33
N LEU A 141 5.41 -20.57 0.31
CA LEU A 141 4.18 -20.53 -0.47
C LEU A 141 4.40 -20.24 -1.96
N ILE A 142 5.24 -19.26 -2.31
CA ILE A 142 5.39 -18.81 -3.71
C ILE A 142 5.76 -19.94 -4.66
N PRO A 143 6.74 -20.82 -4.36
CA PRO A 143 7.06 -21.95 -5.24
C PRO A 143 5.89 -22.92 -5.44
N LYS A 144 5.06 -23.14 -4.41
CA LYS A 144 3.89 -24.02 -4.49
C LYS A 144 2.76 -23.41 -5.32
N VAL A 145 2.55 -22.10 -5.18
CA VAL A 145 1.60 -21.35 -6.02
C VAL A 145 2.03 -21.41 -7.48
N ASP A 146 3.32 -21.21 -7.77
CA ASP A 146 3.85 -21.30 -9.12
C ASP A 146 3.72 -22.71 -9.71
N GLU A 147 4.01 -23.76 -8.94
CA GLU A 147 3.78 -25.14 -9.38
C GLU A 147 2.30 -25.40 -9.72
N ALA A 148 1.39 -24.96 -8.84
CA ALA A 148 -0.04 -25.10 -9.06
C ALA A 148 -0.51 -24.29 -10.28
N ALA A 149 -0.02 -23.06 -10.44
CA ALA A 149 -0.30 -22.22 -11.59
C ALA A 149 0.15 -22.89 -12.89
N LYS A 150 1.38 -23.41 -12.95
CA LYS A 150 1.89 -24.15 -14.12
C LYS A 150 1.04 -25.37 -14.45
N TYR A 151 0.57 -26.11 -13.44
CA TYR A 151 -0.26 -27.29 -13.64
C TYR A 151 -1.67 -26.95 -14.16
N TYR A 152 -2.36 -26.00 -13.53
CA TYR A 152 -3.73 -25.65 -13.89
C TYR A 152 -3.82 -24.80 -15.17
N ASN A 153 -2.89 -23.85 -15.37
CA ASN A 153 -2.92 -22.96 -16.53
C ASN A 153 -2.55 -23.69 -17.82
N LYS A 154 -1.69 -24.73 -17.75
CA LYS A 154 -1.36 -25.60 -18.89
C LYS A 154 -2.31 -26.77 -19.05
N GLU A 155 -3.41 -26.79 -18.29
CA GLU A 155 -4.44 -27.82 -18.32
C GLU A 155 -3.93 -29.26 -18.12
N MET A 156 -2.80 -29.43 -17.43
CA MET A 156 -2.18 -30.74 -17.22
C MET A 156 -3.09 -31.69 -16.42
N TYR A 157 -4.03 -31.13 -15.65
CA TYR A 157 -5.06 -31.85 -14.92
C TYR A 157 -5.98 -32.71 -15.79
N LYS A 158 -6.11 -32.37 -17.09
CA LYS A 158 -6.93 -33.15 -18.03
C LYS A 158 -6.28 -34.50 -18.35
N ALA A 159 -4.94 -34.55 -18.40
CA ALA A 159 -4.19 -35.73 -18.75
C ALA A 159 -4.12 -36.73 -17.58
N ASP A 160 -3.96 -36.25 -16.35
CA ASP A 160 -3.80 -37.08 -15.15
C ASP A 160 -5.06 -37.15 -14.29
N LYS A 161 -6.20 -36.65 -14.80
CA LYS A 161 -7.50 -36.66 -14.08
C LYS A 161 -7.40 -36.09 -12.66
N PHE A 162 -6.67 -34.98 -12.50
CA PHE A 162 -6.43 -34.28 -11.23
C PHE A 162 -5.55 -35.02 -10.22
N GLU A 163 -4.85 -36.09 -10.59
CA GLU A 163 -3.99 -36.83 -9.66
C GLU A 163 -2.92 -35.93 -9.01
N LYS A 164 -2.16 -35.17 -9.80
CA LYS A 164 -1.18 -34.23 -9.26
C LYS A 164 -1.85 -33.12 -8.45
N GLY A 165 -2.98 -32.60 -8.94
CA GLY A 165 -3.79 -31.59 -8.24
C GLY A 165 -4.20 -31.99 -6.82
N LYS A 166 -4.68 -33.23 -6.67
CA LYS A 166 -5.05 -33.80 -5.37
C LYS A 166 -3.84 -33.99 -4.46
N LYS A 167 -2.71 -34.41 -5.04
CA LYS A 167 -1.46 -34.63 -4.29
C LYS A 167 -0.86 -33.34 -3.74
N MET A 168 -0.87 -32.25 -4.52
CA MET A 168 -0.29 -30.97 -4.10
C MET A 168 -1.19 -30.15 -3.17
N HIS A 169 -2.50 -30.42 -3.17
CA HIS A 169 -3.46 -29.60 -2.43
C HIS A 169 -3.19 -29.46 -0.92
N PRO A 170 -2.91 -30.54 -0.16
CA PRO A 170 -2.70 -30.41 1.29
C PRO A 170 -1.53 -29.48 1.65
N ASP A 171 -0.43 -29.58 0.91
CA ASP A 171 0.76 -28.74 1.15
C ASP A 171 0.51 -27.28 0.72
N LEU A 172 -0.18 -27.08 -0.40
CA LEU A 172 -0.57 -25.75 -0.87
C LEU A 172 -1.51 -25.04 0.11
N GLU A 173 -2.57 -25.73 0.59
CA GLU A 173 -3.51 -25.16 1.56
C GLU A 173 -2.82 -24.83 2.88
N LYS A 174 -1.94 -25.70 3.37
CA LYS A 174 -1.17 -25.44 4.59
C LYS A 174 -0.29 -24.20 4.43
N ALA A 175 0.39 -24.06 3.29
CA ALA A 175 1.23 -22.90 3.02
C ALA A 175 0.40 -21.61 2.93
N PHE A 176 -0.79 -21.64 2.32
CA PHE A 176 -1.73 -20.50 2.33
C PHE A 176 -2.11 -20.09 3.76
N GLN A 177 -2.43 -21.05 4.63
CA GLN A 177 -2.80 -20.76 6.02
C GLN A 177 -1.65 -20.13 6.82
N VAL A 178 -0.41 -20.62 6.62
CA VAL A 178 0.78 -20.05 7.27
C VAL A 178 1.02 -18.62 6.77
N PHE A 179 0.91 -18.39 5.47
CA PHE A 179 1.04 -17.08 4.86
C PHE A 179 0.00 -16.09 5.37
N VAL A 180 -1.29 -16.44 5.34
CA VAL A 180 -2.37 -15.57 5.81
C VAL A 180 -2.14 -15.18 7.27
N LYS A 181 -1.79 -16.15 8.12
CA LYS A 181 -1.47 -15.88 9.52
C LYS A 181 -0.28 -14.92 9.69
N ALA A 182 0.77 -15.09 8.89
CA ALA A 182 1.95 -14.21 8.96
C ALA A 182 1.65 -12.80 8.44
N SER A 183 0.92 -12.68 7.32
CA SER A 183 0.48 -11.39 6.76
C SER A 183 -0.45 -10.66 7.73
N ASP A 184 -1.45 -11.35 8.31
CA ASP A 184 -2.38 -10.77 9.29
C ASP A 184 -1.68 -10.28 10.57
N ALA A 185 -0.57 -10.92 10.96
CA ALA A 185 0.23 -10.52 12.11
C ALA A 185 1.18 -9.35 11.79
N LEU A 186 1.80 -9.35 10.60
CA LEU A 186 2.77 -8.34 10.17
C LEU A 186 2.10 -7.01 9.81
N SER A 187 1.01 -7.07 9.06
CA SER A 187 0.31 -5.93 8.47
C SER A 187 -0.03 -4.81 9.49
N PRO A 188 -0.61 -5.10 10.66
CA PRO A 188 -0.91 -4.07 11.66
C PRO A 188 0.34 -3.43 12.29
N GLU A 189 1.44 -4.18 12.41
CA GLU A 189 2.67 -3.64 13.00
C GLU A 189 3.39 -2.70 12.02
N ILE A 190 3.44 -3.06 10.73
CA ILE A 190 3.89 -2.15 9.67
C ILE A 190 3.07 -0.85 9.72
N GLU A 191 1.75 -0.98 9.76
CA GLU A 191 0.80 0.13 9.74
C GLU A 191 1.05 1.14 10.87
N LYS A 192 1.38 0.65 12.06
CA LYS A 192 1.73 1.47 13.23
C LYS A 192 2.96 2.35 12.94
N TYR A 193 4.07 1.75 12.52
CA TYR A 193 5.29 2.51 12.25
C TYR A 193 5.13 3.50 11.10
N VAL A 194 4.38 3.13 10.06
CA VAL A 194 4.11 4.05 8.94
C VAL A 194 3.22 5.21 9.38
N THR A 195 2.22 4.96 10.22
CA THR A 195 1.36 6.02 10.77
C THR A 195 2.16 6.97 11.65
N GLU A 196 3.02 6.46 12.54
CA GLU A 196 3.93 7.28 13.35
C GLU A 196 4.83 8.17 12.48
N ARG A 197 5.40 7.60 11.42
CA ARG A 197 6.20 8.34 10.44
C ARG A 197 5.38 9.42 9.74
N SER A 198 4.17 9.10 9.27
CA SER A 198 3.29 10.06 8.60
C SER A 198 2.90 11.24 9.51
N VAL A 199 2.67 10.99 10.80
CA VAL A 199 2.37 12.05 11.79
C VAL A 199 3.58 12.97 11.99
N LYS A 200 4.80 12.41 12.12
CA LYS A 200 6.03 13.21 12.23
C LYS A 200 6.28 14.05 10.98
N ASN A 201 6.12 13.46 9.80
CA ASN A 201 6.28 14.17 8.54
C ASN A 201 5.26 15.30 8.39
N LEU A 202 4.00 15.08 8.79
CA LEU A 202 2.97 16.11 8.79
C LEU A 202 3.35 17.29 9.70
N ALA A 203 3.86 17.02 10.90
CA ALA A 203 4.32 18.06 11.82
C ALA A 203 5.52 18.85 11.28
N ALA A 204 6.44 18.18 10.57
CA ALA A 204 7.56 18.85 9.90
C ALA A 204 7.05 19.79 8.78
N ILE A 205 6.13 19.31 7.94
CA ILE A 205 5.51 20.13 6.88
C ILE A 205 4.78 21.33 7.47
N GLU A 206 4.04 21.15 8.58
CA GLU A 206 3.36 22.26 9.24
C GLU A 206 4.34 23.31 9.76
N LYS A 207 5.48 22.88 10.31
CA LYS A 207 6.52 23.78 10.79
C LYS A 207 7.18 24.57 9.65
N ASP A 208 7.45 23.91 8.54
CA ASP A 208 8.25 24.47 7.45
C ASP A 208 7.39 25.27 6.45
N GLU A 209 6.17 24.81 6.19
CA GLU A 209 5.26 25.37 5.17
C GLU A 209 3.97 25.97 5.74
N GLY A 210 3.66 25.73 7.02
CA GLY A 210 2.36 26.07 7.61
C GLY A 210 1.24 25.16 7.09
N HIS A 211 0.02 25.69 7.09
CA HIS A 211 -1.18 25.01 6.56
C HIS A 211 -1.25 25.12 5.03
N SER A 212 -0.18 24.70 4.35
CA SER A 212 -0.03 24.71 2.90
C SER A 212 -0.92 23.66 2.20
N LEU A 213 -0.96 23.70 0.87
CA LEU A 213 -1.60 22.64 0.07
C LEU A 213 -1.01 21.26 0.39
N HIS A 214 0.31 21.17 0.59
CA HIS A 214 1.01 19.93 0.95
C HIS A 214 0.59 19.43 2.33
N TYR A 215 0.49 20.33 3.32
CA TYR A 215 0.01 19.98 4.65
C TYR A 215 -1.39 19.35 4.60
N TRP A 216 -2.34 20.04 3.95
CA TRP A 216 -3.72 19.57 3.90
C TRP A 216 -3.88 18.29 3.08
N HIS A 217 -3.08 18.10 2.04
CA HIS A 217 -3.03 16.83 1.31
C HIS A 217 -2.59 15.69 2.22
N ARG A 218 -1.48 15.85 2.96
CA ARG A 218 -0.95 14.82 3.86
C ARG A 218 -1.92 14.52 5.00
N LYS A 219 -2.53 15.56 5.56
CA LYS A 219 -3.52 15.44 6.62
C LYS A 219 -4.78 14.71 6.16
N SER A 220 -5.33 15.08 5.00
CA SER A 220 -6.51 14.42 4.45
C SER A 220 -6.24 12.94 4.18
N MET A 221 -5.06 12.57 3.68
CA MET A 221 -4.68 11.16 3.48
C MET A 221 -4.60 10.37 4.79
N LEU A 222 -4.02 10.97 5.84
CA LEU A 222 -3.91 10.33 7.16
C LEU A 222 -5.30 10.11 7.81
N GLU A 223 -6.19 11.08 7.69
CA GLU A 223 -7.56 10.99 8.20
C GLU A 223 -8.40 10.02 7.38
N ALA A 224 -8.29 10.04 6.05
CA ALA A 224 -9.00 9.10 5.17
C ALA A 224 -8.65 7.64 5.48
N LYS A 225 -7.38 7.36 5.77
CA LYS A 225 -6.92 6.03 6.21
C LYS A 225 -7.59 5.61 7.52
N SER A 226 -7.73 6.55 8.45
CA SER A 226 -8.42 6.30 9.72
C SER A 226 -9.91 6.02 9.52
N VAL A 227 -10.57 6.76 8.63
CA VAL A 227 -11.95 6.50 8.20
C VAL A 227 -12.06 5.10 7.58
N GLN A 228 -11.15 4.73 6.67
CA GLN A 228 -11.19 3.45 5.97
C GLN A 228 -11.04 2.26 6.94
N ARG A 229 -10.20 2.39 7.97
CA ARG A 229 -10.08 1.36 9.03
C ARG A 229 -11.40 1.16 9.78
N LEU A 230 -12.15 2.23 10.05
CA LEU A 230 -13.45 2.15 10.72
C LEU A 230 -14.53 1.52 9.82
N VAL A 231 -14.52 1.83 8.52
CA VAL A 231 -15.39 1.18 7.54
C VAL A 231 -15.12 -0.33 7.47
N ASN A 232 -13.86 -0.73 7.52
CA ASN A 232 -13.44 -2.13 7.37
C ASN A 232 -13.48 -2.95 8.67
N ALA A 233 -13.88 -2.36 9.79
CA ALA A 233 -14.03 -3.06 11.06
C ALA A 233 -15.00 -4.24 10.92
N GLU A 234 -14.77 -5.33 11.65
CA GLU A 234 -15.70 -6.48 11.66
C GLU A 234 -17.13 -6.05 12.03
N LYS A 235 -17.22 -5.16 13.02
CA LYS A 235 -18.44 -4.45 13.37
C LYS A 235 -18.18 -2.96 13.28
N VAL A 236 -18.85 -2.31 12.32
CA VAL A 236 -18.74 -0.87 12.13
C VAL A 236 -19.39 -0.14 13.31
N ASP A 237 -18.61 0.71 13.96
CA ASP A 237 -19.08 1.69 14.95
C ASP A 237 -19.43 2.98 14.19
N TYR A 238 -20.71 3.12 13.84
CA TYR A 238 -21.16 4.23 12.99
C TYR A 238 -20.99 5.61 13.64
N ASP A 239 -21.03 5.70 14.96
CA ASP A 239 -20.85 6.97 15.65
C ASP A 239 -19.38 7.41 15.63
N LYS A 240 -18.44 6.47 15.83
CA LYS A 240 -17.01 6.75 15.61
C LYS A 240 -16.70 7.06 14.15
N LEU A 241 -17.34 6.34 13.22
CA LEU A 241 -17.16 6.58 11.79
C LEU A 241 -17.66 7.97 11.38
N GLU A 242 -18.82 8.42 11.87
CA GLU A 242 -19.32 9.78 11.65
C GLU A 242 -18.39 10.85 12.22
N ALA A 243 -17.88 10.64 13.44
CA ALA A 243 -16.94 11.56 14.05
C ALA A 243 -15.63 11.69 13.23
N ALA A 244 -15.07 10.55 12.79
CA ALA A 244 -13.88 10.54 11.94
C ALA A 244 -14.16 11.16 10.57
N LEU A 245 -15.31 10.87 9.97
CA LEU A 245 -15.74 11.43 8.69
C LEU A 245 -15.92 12.95 8.77
N LYS A 246 -16.41 13.48 9.90
CA LYS A 246 -16.52 14.92 10.12
C LYS A 246 -15.16 15.59 10.14
N SER A 247 -14.18 15.02 10.87
CA SER A 247 -12.80 15.54 10.87
C SER A 247 -12.19 15.51 9.47
N TYR A 248 -12.33 14.37 8.78
CA TYR A 248 -11.87 14.22 7.41
C TYR A 248 -12.51 15.25 6.46
N GLY A 249 -13.83 15.43 6.52
CA GLY A 249 -14.56 16.41 5.73
C GLY A 249 -14.06 17.84 5.96
N ALA A 250 -13.77 18.21 7.20
CA ALA A 250 -13.18 19.51 7.52
C ALA A 250 -11.79 19.69 6.89
N SER A 251 -10.94 18.65 6.92
CA SER A 251 -9.64 18.68 6.24
C SER A 251 -9.77 18.74 4.72
N VAL A 252 -10.77 18.09 4.12
CA VAL A 252 -11.07 18.20 2.68
C VAL A 252 -11.52 19.62 2.32
N ASP A 253 -12.35 20.26 3.15
CA ASP A 253 -12.75 21.65 2.95
C ASP A 253 -11.54 22.61 2.97
N GLU A 254 -10.64 22.42 3.94
CA GLU A 254 -9.41 23.22 4.03
C GLU A 254 -8.44 22.91 2.88
N LEU A 255 -8.37 21.66 2.42
CA LEU A 255 -7.59 21.28 1.25
C LEU A 255 -8.08 22.00 -0.02
N GLU A 256 -9.40 22.03 -0.24
CA GLU A 256 -10.00 22.72 -1.39
C GLU A 256 -9.78 24.25 -1.32
N LYS A 257 -9.76 24.83 -0.11
CA LYS A 257 -9.41 26.24 0.10
C LYS A 257 -7.94 26.49 -0.20
N ALA A 258 -7.04 25.68 0.37
CA ALA A 258 -5.60 25.79 0.17
C ALA A 258 -5.22 25.69 -1.30
N GLN A 259 -5.89 24.81 -2.06
CA GLN A 259 -5.69 24.69 -3.52
C GLN A 259 -5.97 26.01 -4.25
N LYS A 260 -7.03 26.74 -3.89
CA LYS A 260 -7.41 27.99 -4.57
C LYS A 260 -6.41 29.11 -4.35
N THR A 261 -5.68 29.06 -3.23
CA THR A 261 -4.72 30.09 -2.83
C THR A 261 -3.26 29.66 -3.03
N ALA A 262 -3.02 28.42 -3.46
CA ALA A 262 -1.68 27.90 -3.68
C ALA A 262 -1.02 28.64 -4.86
N LYS A 263 0.22 29.09 -4.64
CA LYS A 263 1.04 29.73 -5.68
C LYS A 263 1.49 28.71 -6.73
N GLU A 264 1.76 27.49 -6.28
CA GLU A 264 2.18 26.38 -7.10
C GLU A 264 1.30 25.17 -6.78
N VAL A 265 0.88 24.48 -7.83
CA VAL A 265 0.07 23.26 -7.73
C VAL A 265 0.80 22.18 -8.52
N PRO A 266 1.09 21.02 -7.91
CA PRO A 266 1.75 19.92 -8.60
C PRO A 266 1.06 19.54 -9.91
N LEU A 267 1.83 19.20 -10.95
CA LEU A 267 1.31 18.85 -12.27
C LEU A 267 0.24 17.75 -12.20
N MET A 268 0.51 16.71 -11.41
CA MET A 268 -0.38 15.55 -11.24
C MET A 268 -1.56 15.80 -10.29
N TRP A 269 -1.67 17.00 -9.70
CA TRP A 269 -2.78 17.36 -8.81
C TRP A 269 -4.15 17.22 -9.48
N ALA A 270 -4.22 17.45 -10.79
CA ALA A 270 -5.47 17.32 -11.55
C ALA A 270 -6.08 15.91 -11.46
N GLY A 271 -5.23 14.88 -11.35
CA GLY A 271 -5.65 13.49 -11.16
C GLY A 271 -6.01 13.14 -9.72
N TYR A 272 -5.75 14.01 -8.74
CA TYR A 272 -6.06 13.80 -7.33
C TYR A 272 -7.27 14.62 -6.86
N LYS A 273 -7.36 15.90 -7.26
CA LYS A 273 -8.18 16.95 -6.63
C LYS A 273 -9.65 16.61 -6.31
N ASN A 274 -10.29 15.72 -7.07
CA ASN A 274 -11.70 15.38 -6.89
C ASN A 274 -11.90 14.16 -5.97
N HIS A 275 -10.89 13.31 -5.84
CA HIS A 275 -11.02 12.05 -5.11
C HIS A 275 -11.26 12.22 -3.61
N PRO A 276 -10.65 13.20 -2.89
CA PRO A 276 -10.93 13.35 -1.47
C PRO A 276 -12.40 13.59 -1.17
N ARG A 277 -13.07 14.43 -1.97
CA ARG A 277 -14.50 14.70 -1.85
C ARG A 277 -15.34 13.49 -2.24
N ALA A 278 -15.00 12.82 -3.35
CA ALA A 278 -15.72 11.62 -3.78
C ALA A 278 -15.68 10.51 -2.71
N TYR A 279 -14.53 10.29 -2.08
CA TYR A 279 -14.40 9.36 -0.97
C TYR A 279 -15.22 9.79 0.26
N TYR A 280 -15.21 11.08 0.62
CA TYR A 280 -16.07 11.61 1.69
C TYR A 280 -17.55 11.28 1.41
N ASP A 281 -18.03 11.57 0.20
CA ASP A 281 -19.42 11.34 -0.20
C ASP A 281 -19.79 9.85 -0.16
N ALA A 282 -18.91 8.97 -0.66
CA ALA A 282 -19.10 7.53 -0.62
C ALA A 282 -19.27 7.01 0.82
N VAL A 283 -18.41 7.44 1.75
CA VAL A 283 -18.51 7.07 3.17
C VAL A 283 -19.76 7.67 3.81
N ALA A 284 -20.13 8.92 3.47
CA ALA A 284 -21.36 9.54 3.98
C ALA A 284 -22.61 8.77 3.54
N PHE A 285 -22.67 8.32 2.28
CA PHE A 285 -23.75 7.46 1.80
C PHE A 285 -23.76 6.10 2.51
N PHE A 286 -22.58 5.51 2.74
CA PHE A 286 -22.44 4.26 3.47
C PHE A 286 -23.00 4.39 4.89
N VAL A 287 -22.55 5.38 5.65
CA VAL A 287 -23.06 5.68 7.00
C VAL A 287 -24.57 5.87 6.98
N LYS A 288 -25.07 6.75 6.10
CA LYS A 288 -26.51 7.05 6.01
C LYS A 288 -27.33 5.81 5.70
N ARG A 289 -26.91 4.99 4.73
CA ARG A 289 -27.64 3.79 4.33
C ARG A 289 -27.69 2.79 5.47
N HIS A 290 -26.53 2.49 6.06
CA HIS A 290 -26.41 1.45 7.07
C HIS A 290 -27.01 1.84 8.43
N LYS A 291 -26.77 3.07 8.92
CA LYS A 291 -27.32 3.55 10.19
C LYS A 291 -28.85 3.65 10.17
N ASN A 292 -29.43 3.99 9.01
CA ASN A 292 -30.89 4.08 8.83
C ASN A 292 -31.54 2.78 8.33
N ASN A 293 -30.80 1.67 8.23
CA ASN A 293 -31.29 0.38 7.72
C ASN A 293 -31.96 0.47 6.33
N ILE A 294 -31.48 1.36 5.48
CA ILE A 294 -31.98 1.53 4.12
C ILE A 294 -31.55 0.31 3.30
N LYS A 295 -32.52 -0.48 2.85
CA LYS A 295 -32.26 -1.70 2.06
C LYS A 295 -31.80 -1.35 0.65
N PHE A 296 -30.90 -2.17 0.11
CA PHE A 296 -30.58 -2.14 -1.31
C PHE A 296 -31.82 -2.52 -2.14
N THR A 297 -32.04 -1.81 -3.23
CA THR A 297 -33.08 -2.16 -4.21
C THR A 297 -32.73 -3.48 -4.91
N ARG A 298 -33.69 -4.06 -5.64
CA ARG A 298 -33.45 -5.29 -6.40
C ARG A 298 -32.30 -5.14 -7.40
N ASP A 299 -32.22 -4.01 -8.09
CA ASP A 299 -31.20 -3.74 -9.10
C ASP A 299 -29.83 -3.50 -8.47
N GLU A 300 -29.78 -2.83 -7.31
CA GLU A 300 -28.55 -2.68 -6.54
C GLU A 300 -28.05 -4.04 -6.01
N GLN A 301 -28.93 -4.86 -5.46
CA GLN A 301 -28.59 -6.22 -5.02
C GLN A 301 -28.07 -7.07 -6.18
N MET A 302 -28.68 -6.94 -7.36
CA MET A 302 -28.19 -7.62 -8.57
C MET A 302 -26.77 -7.18 -8.92
N ARG A 303 -26.48 -5.89 -8.90
CA ARG A 303 -25.13 -5.37 -9.18
C ARG A 303 -24.08 -5.84 -8.16
N LEU A 304 -24.42 -5.77 -6.87
CA LEU A 304 -23.56 -6.28 -5.79
C LEU A 304 -23.26 -7.78 -5.97
N ASN A 305 -24.27 -8.58 -6.30
CA ASN A 305 -24.11 -10.02 -6.51
C ASN A 305 -23.28 -10.38 -7.74
N HIS A 306 -23.19 -9.48 -8.74
CA HIS A 306 -22.37 -9.66 -9.93
C HIS A 306 -20.98 -9.00 -9.82
N GLY A 307 -20.61 -8.48 -8.65
CA GLY A 307 -19.29 -7.87 -8.42
C GLY A 307 -19.09 -6.52 -9.12
N ILE A 308 -20.19 -5.83 -9.45
CA ILE A 308 -20.20 -4.48 -10.02
C ILE A 308 -20.87 -3.50 -9.04
N GLY A 309 -20.53 -3.63 -7.76
CA GLY A 309 -21.09 -2.81 -6.68
C GLY A 309 -20.44 -1.44 -6.51
N ASP A 310 -19.40 -1.15 -7.30
CA ASP A 310 -18.54 0.02 -7.18
C ASP A 310 -19.25 1.34 -7.55
N ASP A 311 -20.39 1.25 -8.24
CA ASP A 311 -21.29 2.35 -8.60
C ASP A 311 -22.58 2.38 -7.75
N VAL A 312 -22.70 1.51 -6.74
CA VAL A 312 -23.87 1.43 -5.85
C VAL A 312 -23.66 2.35 -4.65
N PRO A 313 -24.40 3.47 -4.51
CA PRO A 313 -24.15 4.43 -3.43
C PRO A 313 -24.36 3.82 -2.05
N GLY A 314 -23.34 3.95 -1.20
CA GLY A 314 -23.34 3.41 0.16
C GLY A 314 -23.11 1.90 0.24
N SER A 315 -22.64 1.26 -0.83
CA SER A 315 -22.04 -0.07 -0.76
C SER A 315 -20.59 0.02 -0.25
N SER A 316 -20.08 -1.07 0.32
CA SER A 316 -18.65 -1.18 0.66
C SER A 316 -17.75 -1.11 -0.58
N ASP A 317 -18.20 -1.67 -1.71
CA ASP A 317 -17.45 -1.66 -2.98
C ASP A 317 -17.23 -0.24 -3.50
N ASN A 318 -18.26 0.61 -3.40
CA ASN A 318 -18.16 2.02 -3.78
C ASN A 318 -17.16 2.77 -2.88
N VAL A 319 -17.21 2.54 -1.56
CA VAL A 319 -16.24 3.15 -0.63
C VAL A 319 -14.80 2.73 -0.95
N VAL A 320 -14.57 1.43 -1.20
CA VAL A 320 -13.25 0.90 -1.56
C VAL A 320 -12.74 1.50 -2.87
N LYS A 321 -13.59 1.61 -3.90
CA LYS A 321 -13.22 2.25 -5.16
C LYS A 321 -12.77 3.68 -4.97
N GLU A 322 -13.57 4.50 -4.28
CA GLU A 322 -13.24 5.92 -4.12
C GLU A 322 -11.99 6.11 -3.25
N TYR A 323 -11.79 5.26 -2.23
CA TYR A 323 -10.56 5.25 -1.45
C TYR A 323 -9.33 4.93 -2.31
N ASN A 324 -9.40 3.88 -3.12
CA ASN A 324 -8.30 3.47 -4.00
C ASN A 324 -8.00 4.55 -5.06
N GLY A 325 -9.02 5.17 -5.65
CA GLY A 325 -8.83 6.28 -6.59
C GLY A 325 -8.12 7.48 -5.93
N MET A 326 -8.48 7.80 -4.69
CA MET A 326 -7.80 8.84 -3.92
C MET A 326 -6.33 8.50 -3.67
N ILE A 327 -6.03 7.26 -3.31
CA ILE A 327 -4.69 6.77 -3.09
C ILE A 327 -3.86 6.84 -4.38
N ASP A 328 -4.39 6.33 -5.50
CA ASP A 328 -3.70 6.31 -6.78
C ASP A 328 -3.39 7.74 -7.26
N GLY A 329 -4.38 8.63 -7.17
CA GLY A 329 -4.20 10.05 -7.48
C GLY A 329 -3.15 10.69 -6.57
N SER A 330 -3.16 10.38 -5.27
CA SER A 330 -2.20 10.89 -4.29
C SER A 330 -0.78 10.43 -4.58
N ASN A 331 -0.59 9.16 -4.97
CA ASN A 331 0.72 8.59 -5.28
C ASN A 331 1.36 9.23 -6.52
N ALA A 332 0.56 9.83 -7.41
CA ALA A 332 1.06 10.59 -8.55
C ALA A 332 1.50 12.02 -8.19
N VAL A 333 1.08 12.56 -7.04
CA VAL A 333 1.37 13.94 -6.62
C VAL A 333 2.76 14.05 -5.98
N ASN A 334 3.66 14.77 -6.67
CA ASN A 334 4.99 15.11 -6.19
C ASN A 334 5.11 16.62 -5.93
N TYR A 335 5.58 17.00 -4.75
CA TYR A 335 5.77 18.39 -4.34
C TYR A 335 7.18 18.94 -4.61
N ASP A 336 8.13 18.07 -4.96
CA ASP A 336 9.52 18.43 -5.28
C ASP A 336 9.76 18.67 -6.78
N GLY A 337 8.70 18.58 -7.60
CA GLY A 337 8.78 18.75 -9.06
C GLY A 337 9.41 17.57 -9.80
N SER A 338 9.73 16.46 -9.12
CA SER A 338 10.22 15.24 -9.77
C SER A 338 9.08 14.47 -10.45
N THR A 339 9.35 13.84 -11.59
CA THR A 339 8.39 12.93 -12.24
C THR A 339 8.32 11.61 -11.45
N PRO A 340 7.11 11.05 -11.20
CA PRO A 340 6.99 9.71 -10.61
C PRO A 340 7.74 8.68 -11.47
N THR A 341 8.60 7.87 -10.87
CA THR A 341 9.23 6.70 -11.53
C THR A 341 8.35 5.49 -11.45
#